data_AF-A0A3B0YFA6-F1
#
_entry.id   AF-A0A3B0YFA6-F1
#
_cell.length_a   1.000
_cell.length_b   1.000
_cell.length_c   1.000
_cell.angle_alpha   90.00
_cell.angle_beta   90.00
_cell.angle_gamma   90.00
#
_symmetry.space_group_name_H-M   'P 1'
#
loop_
_entity.id
_entity.type
_entity.pdbx_description
1 polymer ?
#
loop_
_entity_poly.entity_id
_entity_poly.type
_entity_poly.pdbx_seq_one_letter_code
_entity_poly.pdbx_strand_id
1 'polypeptide(L)'
;MINLPIDEHLTGKFGSYTLITGFLLIILGTAGLFLPGIISLGTAIFVAWLLIVGAIIWATHTYKYHAKSVMGWIKPALLLITGGLMLFYPLSGV
;
A
#
# COMPACT_ATOMS: atom_id res chain seq x y z
N MET A 1 -11.21 -8.10 38.09
CA MET A 1 -10.06 -7.72 37.23
C MET A 1 -9.47 -9.01 36.68
N ILE A 2 -9.49 -9.21 35.36
CA ILE A 2 -8.95 -10.41 34.73
C ILE A 2 -7.42 -10.24 34.67
N ASN A 3 -6.68 -11.05 35.42
CA ASN A 3 -5.22 -11.10 35.37
C ASN A 3 -4.82 -12.05 34.24
N LEU A 4 -4.60 -11.52 33.03
CA LEU A 4 -4.11 -12.31 31.92
C LEU A 4 -2.65 -12.71 32.22
N PRO A 5 -2.28 -14.00 32.09
CA PRO A 5 -0.89 -14.40 32.17
C PRO A 5 -0.15 -13.84 30.95
N ILE A 6 0.47 -12.67 31.12
CA ILE A 6 1.34 -12.08 30.11
C ILE A 6 2.63 -12.91 30.12
N ASP A 7 2.83 -13.68 29.06
CA ASP A 7 4.08 -14.40 28.83
C ASP A 7 5.22 -13.37 28.74
N GLU A 8 6.15 -13.45 29.69
CA GLU A 8 7.26 -12.51 29.87
C GLU A 8 8.27 -12.57 28.70
N HIS A 9 8.30 -13.69 27.98
CA HIS A 9 9.10 -13.87 26.77
C HIS A 9 8.46 -13.19 25.54
N LEU A 10 7.13 -13.02 25.50
CA LEU A 10 6.43 -12.21 24.50
C LEU A 10 6.65 -10.71 24.72
N THR A 11 6.56 -10.21 25.95
CA THR A 11 6.75 -8.77 26.24
C THR A 11 8.19 -8.30 25.99
N GLY A 12 9.20 -9.09 26.34
CA GLY A 12 10.60 -8.74 26.09
C GLY A 12 10.94 -8.58 24.61
N LYS A 13 10.42 -9.48 23.76
CA LYS A 13 10.58 -9.38 22.30
C LYS A 13 9.73 -8.26 21.69
N PHE A 14 8.48 -8.14 22.12
CA PHE A 14 7.55 -7.12 21.62
C PHE A 14 8.06 -5.70 21.89
N GLY A 15 8.63 -5.43 23.07
CA GLY A 15 9.23 -4.13 23.40
C GLY A 15 10.38 -3.77 22.46
N SER A 16 11.30 -4.70 22.20
CA SER A 16 12.45 -4.49 21.32
C SER A 16 12.02 -4.22 19.87
N TYR A 17 11.11 -5.03 19.32
CA TYR A 17 10.60 -4.82 17.96
C TYR A 17 9.80 -3.53 17.82
N THR A 18 9.01 -3.16 18.83
CA THR A 18 8.24 -1.90 18.82
C THR A 18 9.16 -0.70 18.83
N LEU A 19 10.23 -0.74 19.62
CA LEU A 19 11.21 0.36 19.71
C LEU A 19 11.97 0.53 18.38
N ILE A 20 12.44 -0.56 17.79
CA ILE A 20 13.10 -0.54 16.46
C ILE A 20 12.15 0.02 15.40
N THR A 21 10.89 -0.44 15.38
CA THR A 21 9.89 0.03 14.42
C THR A 21 9.59 1.52 14.61
N GLY A 22 9.41 1.96 15.86
CA GLY A 22 9.20 3.36 16.19
C GLY A 22 10.36 4.25 15.73
N PHE A 23 11.59 3.80 15.94
CA PHE A 23 12.78 4.53 15.48
C PHE A 23 12.85 4.62 13.95
N LEU A 24 12.55 3.54 13.23
CA LEU A 24 12.45 3.55 11.76
C LEU A 24 11.37 4.52 11.27
N LEU A 25 10.22 4.56 11.93
CA LEU A 25 9.13 5.48 11.60
C LEU A 25 9.51 6.95 11.84
N ILE A 26 10.24 7.24 12.92
CA ILE A 26 10.76 8.59 13.17
C ILE A 26 11.70 9.01 12.04
N ILE A 27 12.68 8.17 11.67
CA ILE A 27 13.60 8.46 10.57
C ILE A 27 12.83 8.68 9.27
N LEU A 28 11.88 7.80 8.96
CA LEU A 28 11.08 7.89 7.74
C LEU A 28 10.23 9.17 7.72
N GLY A 29 9.63 9.55 8.84
CA GLY A 29 8.85 10.78 8.99
C GLY A 29 9.72 12.04 8.86
N THR A 30 10.91 12.04 9.48
CA THR A 30 11.87 13.13 9.35
C THR A 30 12.39 13.26 7.92
N ALA A 31 12.73 12.15 7.26
CA ALA A 31 13.08 12.15 5.84
C ALA A 31 11.92 12.65 4.96
N GLY A 32 10.70 12.28 5.33
CA GLY A 32 9.41 12.82 4.85
C GLY A 32 9.39 14.34 4.74
N LEU A 33 9.81 14.99 5.82
CA LEU A 33 9.78 16.44 5.97
C LEU A 33 10.83 17.14 5.10
N PHE A 34 12.04 16.58 4.99
CA PHE A 34 13.13 17.20 4.22
C PHE A 34 13.08 16.89 2.72
N LEU A 35 12.45 15.77 2.32
CA LEU A 35 12.43 15.29 0.94
C LEU A 35 10.98 15.02 0.47
N PRO A 36 10.10 16.04 0.49
CA PRO A 36 8.68 15.87 0.19
C PRO A 36 8.43 15.31 -1.21
N GLY A 37 9.24 15.72 -2.21
CA GLY A 37 9.13 15.22 -3.58
C GLY A 37 9.43 13.72 -3.69
N ILE A 38 10.45 13.21 -2.99
CA ILE A 38 10.80 11.77 -3.01
C ILE A 38 9.69 10.96 -2.36
N ILE A 39 9.13 11.46 -1.27
CA ILE A 39 8.09 10.77 -0.50
C ILE A 39 6.76 10.79 -1.26
N SER A 40 6.44 11.91 -1.92
CA SER A 40 5.32 12.02 -2.87
C SER A 40 5.45 11.04 -4.04
N LEU A 41 6.64 10.92 -4.65
CA LEU A 41 6.89 9.92 -5.69
C LEU A 41 6.76 8.49 -5.15
N GLY A 42 7.29 8.21 -3.97
CA GLY A 42 7.19 6.92 -3.32
C GLY A 42 5.74 6.51 -3.04
N THR A 43 4.91 7.42 -2.53
CA THR A 43 3.48 7.17 -2.32
C THR A 43 2.72 7.01 -3.63
N ALA A 44 3.02 7.81 -4.66
CA ALA A 44 2.41 7.66 -5.97
C ALA A 44 2.71 6.29 -6.59
N ILE A 45 3.97 5.85 -6.55
CA ILE A 45 4.39 4.53 -7.03
C ILE A 45 3.70 3.42 -6.22
N PHE A 46 3.66 3.54 -4.90
CA PHE A 46 3.00 2.56 -4.03
C PHE A 46 1.51 2.43 -4.35
N VAL A 47 0.79 3.55 -4.44
CA VAL A 47 -0.64 3.57 -4.80
C VAL A 47 -0.86 2.99 -6.20
N ALA A 48 -0.02 3.34 -7.17
CA ALA A 48 -0.12 2.82 -8.52
C ALA A 48 -0.02 1.29 -8.57
N TRP A 49 0.91 0.71 -7.78
CA TRP A 49 1.02 -0.74 -7.64
C TRP A 49 -0.22 -1.39 -7.01
N LEU A 50 -0.81 -0.76 -5.99
CA LEU A 50 -2.07 -1.25 -5.41
C LEU A 50 -3.21 -1.26 -6.45
N LEU A 51 -3.29 -0.23 -7.29
CA LEU A 51 -4.27 -0.18 -8.37
C LEU A 51 -4.04 -1.29 -9.41
N ILE A 52 -2.80 -1.53 -9.81
CA ILE A 52 -2.47 -2.59 -10.78
C ILE A 52 -2.77 -3.98 -10.20
N VAL A 53 -2.38 -4.24 -8.95
CA VAL A 53 -2.72 -5.51 -8.28
C VAL A 53 -4.23 -5.67 -8.15
N GLY A 54 -4.94 -4.60 -7.78
CA GLY A 54 -6.40 -4.58 -7.76
C GLY A 54 -7.02 -4.86 -9.14
N ALA A 55 -6.43 -4.32 -10.21
CA ALA A 55 -6.85 -4.58 -11.58
C ALA A 55 -6.69 -6.06 -11.94
N ILE A 56 -5.57 -6.68 -11.58
CA ILE A 56 -5.31 -8.10 -11.84
C ILE A 56 -6.32 -8.96 -11.07
N ILE A 57 -6.48 -8.73 -9.77
CA ILE A 57 -7.44 -9.48 -8.95
C ILE A 57 -8.84 -9.35 -9.53
N TRP A 58 -9.29 -8.14 -9.87
CA TRP A 58 -10.62 -7.93 -10.41
C TRP A 58 -10.78 -8.48 -11.83
N ALA A 59 -9.74 -8.41 -12.67
CA ALA A 59 -9.75 -9.01 -14.00
C ALA A 59 -9.91 -10.53 -13.91
N THR A 60 -9.21 -11.19 -12.98
CA THR A 60 -9.38 -12.64 -12.77
C THR A 60 -10.79 -12.99 -12.28
N HIS A 61 -11.37 -12.16 -11.41
CA HIS A 61 -12.76 -12.31 -10.98
C HIS A 61 -13.75 -12.14 -12.15
N THR A 62 -13.65 -11.05 -12.92
CA THR A 62 -14.50 -10.80 -14.08
C THR A 62 -14.35 -11.91 -15.12
N TYR A 63 -13.13 -12.40 -15.38
CA TYR A 63 -12.89 -13.49 -16.31
C TYR A 63 -13.60 -14.79 -15.88
N LYS A 64 -13.68 -15.07 -14.58
CA LYS A 64 -14.37 -16.28 -14.08
C LYS A 64 -15.90 -16.16 -14.09
N TYR A 65 -16.44 -15.02 -13.68
CA TYR A 65 -17.88 -14.90 -13.41
C TYR A 65 -18.67 -14.12 -14.47
N HIS A 66 -18.02 -13.18 -15.16
CA HIS A 66 -18.69 -12.23 -16.05
C HIS A 66 -17.87 -11.90 -17.32
N ALA A 67 -17.17 -12.90 -17.90
CA ALA A 67 -16.21 -12.69 -18.98
C ALA A 67 -16.79 -11.95 -20.21
N LYS A 68 -18.08 -12.17 -20.53
CA LYS A 68 -18.74 -11.54 -21.68
C LYS A 68 -19.35 -10.18 -21.36
N SER A 69 -19.39 -9.77 -20.10
CA SER A 69 -19.98 -8.50 -19.69
C SER A 69 -18.97 -7.37 -19.82
N VAL A 70 -19.17 -6.50 -20.81
CA VAL A 70 -18.36 -5.29 -21.00
C VAL A 70 -18.34 -4.43 -19.74
N MET A 71 -19.48 -4.32 -19.05
CA MET A 71 -19.59 -3.57 -17.79
C MET A 71 -18.68 -4.13 -16.69
N GLY A 72 -18.47 -5.46 -16.66
CA GLY A 72 -17.58 -6.12 -15.71
C GLY A 72 -16.09 -5.83 -15.95
N TRP A 73 -15.71 -5.42 -17.16
CA TRP A 73 -14.34 -5.11 -17.55
C TRP A 73 -13.94 -3.65 -17.34
N ILE A 74 -14.91 -2.74 -17.17
CA ILE A 74 -14.65 -1.31 -16.97
C ILE A 74 -13.80 -1.08 -15.71
N LYS A 75 -14.14 -1.73 -14.59
CA LYS A 75 -13.43 -1.56 -13.32
C LYS A 75 -11.96 -2.01 -13.38
N PRO A 76 -11.60 -3.22 -13.84
CA PRO A 76 -10.20 -3.62 -13.94
C PRO A 76 -9.45 -2.80 -14.99
N ALA A 77 -10.10 -2.39 -16.10
CA ALA A 77 -9.49 -1.50 -17.08
C ALA A 77 -9.15 -0.13 -16.48
N LEU A 78 -10.08 0.49 -15.75
CA LEU A 78 -9.84 1.78 -15.07
C LEU A 78 -8.71 1.68 -14.05
N LEU A 79 -8.70 0.63 -13.22
CA LEU A 79 -7.64 0.42 -12.24
C LEU A 79 -6.26 0.28 -12.92
N LEU A 80 -6.19 -0.48 -14.02
CA LEU A 80 -4.97 -0.68 -14.79
C LEU A 80 -4.51 0.62 -15.46
N ILE A 81 -5.41 1.35 -16.12
CA ILE A 81 -5.10 2.61 -16.81
C ILE A 81 -4.66 3.67 -15.80
N THR A 82 -5.40 3.86 -14.72
CA THR A 82 -5.04 4.86 -13.69
C THR A 82 -3.72 4.52 -13.02
N GLY A 83 -3.52 3.26 -12.60
CA GLY A 83 -2.25 2.82 -12.04
C GLY A 83 -1.09 2.96 -13.02
N GLY A 84 -1.30 2.61 -14.29
CA GLY A 84 -0.31 2.80 -15.36
C GLY A 84 0.03 4.27 -15.57
N LEU A 85 -0.96 5.15 -15.68
CA LEU A 85 -0.76 6.59 -15.82
C LEU A 85 0.03 7.17 -14.65
N MET A 86 -0.26 6.74 -13.42
CA MET A 86 0.49 7.15 -12.23
C MET A 86 1.96 6.67 -12.25
N LEU A 87 2.28 5.52 -12.87
CA LEU A 87 3.66 5.06 -13.02
C LEU A 87 4.43 5.78 -14.14
N PHE A 88 3.78 6.06 -15.27
CA PHE A 88 4.44 6.65 -16.44
C PHE A 88 4.46 8.18 -16.44
N TYR A 89 3.45 8.79 -15.82
CA TYR A 89 3.33 10.24 -15.67
C TYR A 89 3.04 10.59 -14.21
N PRO A 90 3.92 10.22 -13.26
CA PRO A 90 3.84 10.78 -11.92
C PRO A 90 4.14 12.27 -12.05
N LEU A 91 3.10 13.09 -12.18
CA LEU A 91 3.24 14.51 -11.94
C LEU A 91 3.72 14.62 -10.50
N SER A 92 4.96 15.08 -10.32
CA SER A 92 5.46 15.52 -9.02
C SER A 92 4.68 16.78 -8.64
N GLY A 93 3.42 16.56 -8.26
CA GLY A 93 2.41 17.58 -8.02
C GLY A 93 2.25 17.87 -6.54
N VAL A 94 3.36 18.01 -5.82
CA VAL A 94 3.58 18.78 -4.58
C VAL A 94 5.07 19.10 -4.49
#